data_AF-A0A963ME02-F1
#
_entry.id   AF-A0A963ME02-F1
#
_cell.length_a   1.000
_cell.length_b   1.000
_cell.length_c   1.000
_cell.angle_alpha   90.00
_cell.angle_beta   90.00
_cell.angle_gamma   90.00
#
_symmetry.space_group_name_H-M   'P 1'
#
loop_
_entity.id
_entity.type
_entity.pdbx_description
1 polymer ?
#
loop_
_entity_poly.entity_id
_entity_poly.type
_entity_poly.pdbx_seq_one_letter_code
_entity_poly.pdbx_strand_id
1 'polypeptide(L)'
;HQDGNTMLNNDFAKPYPHYVQMAKEVAGMDSITLEGMVQLCMIRPMQSKPFAWDSRQLAALTAYTGVLQKKFIPVGAAVSNPCAARNPCASKNPCGMRNPCATYR
;
A
#
# COMPACT_ATOMS: atom_id res chain seq x y z
N HIS A 1 12.11 -9.97 -11.42
CA HIS A 1 12.30 -8.56 -11.01
C HIS A 1 10.94 -8.11 -10.53
N GLN A 2 10.70 -8.00 -9.22
CA GLN A 2 9.45 -7.41 -8.74
C GLN A 2 9.61 -5.90 -8.87
N ASP A 3 8.73 -5.26 -9.63
CA ASP A 3 8.73 -3.80 -9.75
C ASP A 3 8.64 -3.20 -8.34
N GLY A 4 9.62 -2.40 -7.92
CA GLY A 4 9.76 -1.94 -6.53
C GLY A 4 8.53 -1.21 -5.96
N ASN A 5 7.60 -0.80 -6.83
CA ASN A 5 6.31 -0.22 -6.44
C ASN A 5 5.34 -1.25 -5.83
N THR A 6 5.46 -2.55 -6.09
CA THR A 6 4.52 -3.53 -5.52
C THR A 6 4.71 -3.78 -4.03
N MET A 7 5.81 -3.30 -3.45
CA MET A 7 6.16 -3.46 -2.03
C MET A 7 5.71 -2.28 -1.14
N LEU A 8 5.24 -1.18 -1.73
CA LEU A 8 4.78 -0.02 -0.99
C LEU A 8 3.29 -0.15 -0.65
N ASN A 9 2.92 0.24 0.57
CA ASN A 9 1.52 0.23 1.00
C ASN A 9 0.71 1.27 0.21
N ASN A 10 -0.56 0.99 -0.09
CA ASN A 10 -1.45 1.92 -0.80
C ASN A 10 -1.57 3.28 -0.11
N ASP A 11 -1.45 3.31 1.22
CA ASP A 11 -1.46 4.55 2.00
C ASP A 11 -0.31 5.50 1.65
N PHE A 12 0.79 4.98 1.07
CA PHE A 12 1.90 5.80 0.61
C PHE A 12 1.47 6.89 -0.37
N ALA A 13 0.39 6.72 -1.14
CA ALA A 13 -0.13 7.75 -2.04
C ALA A 13 -0.76 8.96 -1.31
N LYS A 14 -1.07 8.84 -0.01
CA LYS A 14 -1.73 9.91 0.76
C LYS A 14 -0.75 11.04 1.09
N PRO A 15 -1.19 12.31 1.06
CA PRO A 15 -0.34 13.43 1.46
C PRO A 15 0.15 13.22 2.91
N TYR A 16 1.44 13.43 3.13
CA TYR A 16 2.04 13.43 4.47
C TYR A 16 1.89 14.82 5.12
N PRO A 17 1.79 14.92 6.45
CA PRO A 17 1.76 13.81 7.41
C PRO A 17 0.41 13.09 7.45
N HIS A 18 0.45 11.78 7.71
CA HIS A 18 -0.75 10.96 7.94
C HIS A 18 -0.44 9.78 8.85
N TYR A 19 -1.48 9.05 9.24
CA TYR A 19 -1.35 7.81 10.02
C TYR A 19 -0.80 6.68 9.17
N VAL A 20 0.29 6.05 9.62
CA VAL A 20 0.86 4.84 9.01
C VAL A 20 0.95 3.77 10.09
N GLN A 21 0.35 2.60 9.85
CA GLN A 21 0.33 1.51 10.83
C GLN A 21 1.73 1.14 11.34
N MET A 22 2.71 1.04 10.43
CA MET A 22 4.11 0.76 10.80
C MET A 22 4.69 1.82 11.76
N ALA A 23 4.37 3.10 11.56
CA ALA A 23 4.85 4.17 12.43
C ALA A 23 4.25 4.08 13.84
N LYS A 24 2.97 3.70 13.93
CA LYS A 24 2.31 3.45 15.22
C LYS A 24 2.92 2.27 15.95
N GLU A 25 3.11 1.15 15.26
CA GLU A 25 3.61 -0.09 15.86
C GLU A 25 5.08 -0.01 16.25
N VAL A 26 5.91 0.66 15.44
CA VAL A 26 7.37 0.70 15.65
C VAL A 26 7.80 1.90 16.49
N ALA A 27 7.13 3.04 16.35
CA ALA A 27 7.54 4.30 16.98
C ALA A 27 6.45 4.93 17.87
N GLY A 28 5.28 4.30 18.01
CA GLY A 28 4.18 4.82 18.84
C GLY A 28 3.48 6.05 18.25
N MET A 29 3.82 6.45 17.02
CA MET A 29 3.36 7.70 16.40
C MET A 29 1.96 7.56 15.79
N ASP A 30 1.03 8.46 16.13
CA ASP A 30 -0.31 8.54 15.53
C ASP A 30 -0.33 9.23 14.16
N SER A 31 0.72 9.97 13.84
CA SER A 31 0.96 10.54 12.51
C SER A 31 2.45 10.63 12.27
N ILE A 32 2.89 10.39 11.04
CA ILE A 32 4.31 10.48 10.66
C ILE A 32 4.46 11.42 9.47
N THR A 33 5.57 12.15 9.41
CA THR A 33 5.97 12.96 8.25
C THR A 33 6.76 12.11 7.26
N LEU A 34 6.94 12.59 6.03
CA LEU A 34 7.73 11.87 5.03
C LEU A 34 9.20 11.69 5.45
N GLU A 35 9.79 12.74 6.04
CA GLU A 35 11.12 12.71 6.67
C GLU A 35 11.18 11.73 7.85
N GLY A 36 10.13 11.69 8.69
CA GLY A 36 10.02 10.74 9.79
C GLY A 36 9.97 9.31 9.28
N MET A 37 9.30 9.07 8.14
CA MET A 37 9.27 7.76 7.49
C MET A 37 10.65 7.35 6.96
N VAL A 38 11.40 8.29 6.34
CA VAL A 38 12.79 8.02 5.90
C VAL A 38 13.67 7.65 7.09
N GLN A 39 13.57 8.38 8.20
CA GLN A 39 14.31 8.08 9.43
C GLN A 39 13.90 6.71 10.01
N LEU A 40 12.60 6.41 10.01
CA LEU A 40 12.10 5.12 10.48
C LEU A 40 12.70 3.98 9.67
N CYS A 41 12.76 4.11 8.33
CA CYS A 41 13.40 3.14 7.44
C CYS A 41 14.89 2.93 7.73
N MET A 42 15.62 4.02 8.04
CA MET A 42 17.04 3.96 8.41
C MET A 42 17.26 3.21 9.72
N ILE A 43 16.41 3.47 10.72
CA ILE A 43 16.50 2.80 12.01
C ILE A 43 16.04 1.33 11.87
N ARG A 44 14.97 1.08 11.11
CA ARG A 44 14.29 -0.23 10.93
C ARG A 44 13.74 -0.35 9.50
N PRO A 45 14.07 -1.39 8.70
CA PRO A 45 14.89 -2.56 9.02
C PRO A 45 16.39 -2.33 8.81
N MET A 46 16.82 -1.15 8.36
CA MET A 46 18.20 -0.95 7.91
C MET A 46 19.24 -0.91 9.04
N GLN A 47 18.81 -0.84 10.30
CA GLN A 47 19.69 -0.83 11.50
C GLN A 47 20.86 0.17 11.36
N SER A 48 20.60 1.28 10.66
CA SER A 48 21.56 2.31 10.32
C SER A 48 21.34 3.51 11.23
N LYS A 49 22.39 4.34 11.36
CA LYS A 49 22.28 5.58 12.13
C LYS A 49 21.28 6.53 11.46
N PRO A 50 20.34 7.12 12.21
CA PRO A 50 19.46 8.15 11.68
C PRO A 50 20.28 9.37 11.26
N PHE A 51 19.74 10.13 10.32
CA PHE A 51 20.31 11.39 9.87
C PHE A 51 20.03 12.51 10.89
N ALA A 52 20.80 13.60 10.84
CA ALA A 52 20.39 14.81 11.55
C ALA A 52 19.15 15.40 10.87
N TRP A 53 18.21 15.93 11.66
CA TRP A 53 16.93 16.44 11.19
C TRP A 53 17.07 17.62 10.21
N ASP A 54 18.11 18.43 10.38
CA ASP A 54 18.49 19.54 9.50
C ASP A 54 19.52 19.16 8.43
N SER A 55 19.83 17.86 8.30
CA SER A 55 20.84 17.43 7.33
C SER A 55 20.37 17.55 5.89
N ARG A 56 21.29 17.97 5.02
CA ARG A 56 21.08 17.99 3.57
C ARG A 56 20.75 16.60 3.01
N GLN A 57 21.27 15.53 3.62
CA GLN A 57 21.02 14.15 3.20
C GLN A 57 19.57 13.73 3.47
N LEU A 58 19.04 14.00 4.66
CA LEU A 58 17.64 13.72 4.98
C LEU A 58 16.70 14.52 4.09
N ALA A 59 16.99 15.81 3.88
CA ALA A 59 16.19 16.66 3.00
C ALA A 59 16.18 16.13 1.55
N ALA A 60 17.33 15.70 1.03
CA ALA A 60 17.44 15.14 -0.32
C ALA A 60 16.67 13.82 -0.46
N LEU A 61 16.78 12.90 0.50
CA LEU A 61 16.05 11.63 0.50
C LEU A 61 14.54 11.84 0.63
N THR A 62 14.12 12.79 1.46
CA THR A 62 12.72 13.15 1.64
C THR A 62 12.15 13.73 0.35
N ALA A 63 12.87 14.65 -0.30
CA ALA A 63 12.47 15.22 -1.58
C ALA A 63 12.37 14.15 -2.69
N TYR A 64 13.36 13.26 -2.78
CA TYR A 64 13.34 12.14 -3.72
C TYR A 64 12.15 11.22 -3.50
N THR A 65 11.89 10.84 -2.24
CA THR A 65 10.72 10.02 -1.87
C THR A 65 9.41 10.73 -2.25
N GLY A 66 9.32 12.05 -2.10
CA GLY A 66 8.15 12.83 -2.52
C GLY A 66 7.93 12.83 -4.03
N VAL A 67 9.00 12.76 -4.83
CA VAL A 67 8.89 12.59 -6.30
C VAL A 67 8.39 11.19 -6.64
N LEU A 68 8.87 10.16 -5.94
CA LEU A 68 8.40 8.78 -6.11
C LEU A 68 6.92 8.64 -5.74
N GLN A 69 6.51 9.25 -4.64
CA GLN A 69 5.13 9.25 -4.16
C GLN A 69 4.16 9.77 -5.23
N LYS A 70 4.51 10.84 -5.93
CA LYS A 70 3.70 11.40 -7.02
C LYS A 70 3.56 10.46 -8.21
N LYS A 71 4.54 9.59 -8.43
CA LYS A 71 4.56 8.60 -9.52
C LYS A 71 4.03 7.24 -9.08
N PHE A 72 3.71 7.08 -7.80
CA PHE A 72 3.27 5.83 -7.24
C PHE A 72 1.83 5.52 -7.67
N ILE A 73 1.65 4.33 -8.24
CA ILE A 73 0.34 3.80 -8.62
C ILE A 73 0.06 2.63 -7.66
N PRO A 74 -0.88 2.77 -6.71
CA PRO A 74 -1.14 1.75 -5.71
C PRO A 74 -1.64 0.45 -6.33
N VAL A 75 -1.14 -0.69 -5.85
CA VAL A 75 -1.59 -2.01 -6.29
C VAL A 75 -3.02 -2.22 -5.79
N GLY A 76 -3.97 -2.23 -6.72
CA GLY A 76 -5.42 -2.25 -6.42
C GLY A 76 -6.15 -0.98 -6.87
N ALA A 77 -5.44 0.10 -7.20
CA ALA A 77 -5.96 1.13 -8.10
C ALA A 77 -5.87 0.63 -9.55
N ALA A 78 -6.37 -0.60 -9.77
CA ALA A 78 -6.57 -1.13 -11.09
C ALA A 78 -7.36 -0.08 -11.87
N VAL A 79 -6.72 0.49 -12.90
CA VAL A 79 -7.44 0.87 -14.11
C VAL A 79 -8.39 -0.28 -14.35
N SER A 80 -9.69 -0.04 -14.17
CA SER A 80 -10.72 -1.04 -14.36
C SER A 80 -10.45 -1.63 -15.74
N ASN A 81 -9.96 -2.87 -15.80
CA ASN A 81 -9.66 -3.48 -17.08
C ASN A 81 -11.02 -3.56 -17.80
N PRO A 82 -11.23 -2.90 -18.94
CA PRO A 82 -12.54 -2.85 -19.60
C PRO A 82 -13.04 -4.26 -19.98
N CYS A 83 -12.17 -5.27 -19.94
CA CYS A 83 -12.50 -6.68 -20.11
C CYS A 83 -13.11 -7.34 -18.85
N ALA A 84 -12.90 -6.83 -17.63
CA ALA A 84 -13.46 -7.40 -16.40
C ALA A 84 -14.96 -7.09 -16.23
N ALA A 85 -15.45 -6.00 -16.84
CA ALA A 85 -16.88 -5.65 -16.86
C ALA A 85 -17.70 -6.52 -17.84
N ARG A 86 -17.04 -7.32 -18.70
CA ARG A 86 -17.68 -8.14 -19.75
C ARG A 86 -17.37 -9.62 -19.57
N ASN A 87 -17.48 -10.15 -18.35
CA ASN A 87 -17.57 -11.60 -18.14
C ASN A 87 -19.05 -12.03 -17.98
N PRO A 88 -19.76 -12.37 -19.07
CA PRO A 88 -21.15 -12.81 -19.02
C PRO A 88 -21.35 -14.18 -18.34
N CYS A 89 -20.28 -14.86 -17.90
CA CYS A 89 -20.34 -16.17 -17.26
C CYS A 89 -20.48 -16.10 -15.72
N ALA A 90 -20.29 -14.93 -15.09
CA ALA A 90 -20.43 -14.81 -13.62
C ALA A 90 -21.89 -14.85 -13.15
N SER A 91 -22.86 -14.54 -14.02
CA SER A 91 -24.29 -14.48 -13.67
C SER A 91 -25.05 -15.79 -13.86
N LYS A 92 -24.39 -16.89 -14.25
CA LYS A 92 -25.03 -18.21 -14.37
C LYS A 92 -24.14 -19.28 -13.77
N ASN A 93 -24.17 -19.37 -12.44
CA ASN A 93 -23.80 -20.59 -11.74
C ASN A 93 -25.09 -21.33 -11.34
N PRO A 94 -25.60 -22.26 -12.18
CA PRO A 94 -26.86 -22.97 -11.91
C PRO A 94 -26.74 -24.01 -10.78
N CYS A 95 -25.55 -24.18 -10.19
CA CYS A 95 -25.27 -25.17 -9.15
C CYS A 95 -25.72 -24.75 -7.73
N GLY A 96 -26.32 -23.56 -7.57
CA GLY A 96 -27.01 -23.16 -6.34
C GLY A 96 -28.49 -23.59 -6.29
N MET A 97 -29.00 -24.23 -7.33
CA MET A 97 -30.39 -24.69 -7.39
C MET A 97 -30.53 -26.00 -6.62
N ARG A 98 -31.12 -25.88 -5.41
CA ARG A 98 -31.68 -26.92 -4.54
C ARG A 98 -31.58 -28.36 -5.05
N ASN A 99 -30.87 -29.20 -4.29
CA ASN A 99 -30.90 -30.66 -4.41
C ASN A 99 -32.36 -31.18 -4.35
N PRO A 100 -32.91 -31.80 -5.40
CA PRO A 100 -34.29 -32.29 -5.42
C PRO A 100 -34.49 -33.60 -4.63
N CYS A 101 -33.43 -34.20 -4.07
CA CYS A 101 -33.51 -35.45 -3.29
C CYS A 101 -33.76 -35.27 -1.78
N ALA A 102 -34.18 -34.08 -1.32
CA ALA A 102 -34.51 -33.85 0.09
C ALA A 102 -36.01 -33.94 0.41
N THR A 103 -36.86 -34.31 -0.55
CA THR A 103 -38.32 -34.33 -0.36
C THR A 103 -38.98 -35.70 -0.49
N TYR A 104 -38.22 -36.79 -0.59
CA TYR A 104 -38.78 -38.13 -0.45
C TYR A 104 -38.01 -38.94 0.60
N ARG A 105 -38.79 -39.43 1.56
CA ARG A 105 -38.48 -40.37 2.62
C ARG A 105 -37.76 -41.63 2.10
#